data_AF-A0AAF1A012-F1
#
_entry.id   AF-A0AAF1A012-F1
#
_cell.length_a   1.000
_cell.length_b   1.000
_cell.length_c   1.000
_cell.angle_alpha   90.00
_cell.angle_beta   90.00
_cell.angle_gamma   90.00
#
_symmetry.space_group_name_H-M   'P 1'
#
loop_
_entity.id
_entity.type
_entity.pdbx_description
1 polymer ?
#
loop_
_entity_poly.entity_id
_entity_poly.type
_entity_poly.pdbx_seq_one_letter_code
_entity_poly.pdbx_strand_id
1 'polypeptide(L)'
;MGREWELSFRLDMRPWIAVAYAAPIAAVTAVFLIYPIGQGSFSNGMPLGISGTFNFMIVFQAEHNILMHPFHMLGVAGVFSFLLCLI
;
A
#
# COMPACT_ATOMS: atom_id res chain seq x y z
N MET A 1 2.39 -2.47 -13.38
CA MET A 1 3.51 -1.55 -13.70
C MET A 1 4.13 -1.82 -15.08
N GLY A 2 4.94 -2.88 -15.28
CA GLY A 2 5.66 -3.09 -16.56
C GLY A 2 4.74 -3.16 -17.79
N ARG A 3 3.65 -3.94 -17.69
CA ARG A 3 2.65 -4.04 -18.77
C ARG A 3 1.91 -2.74 -19.05
N GLU A 4 1.64 -1.93 -18.03
CA GLU A 4 0.96 -0.63 -18.19
C GLU A 4 1.86 0.37 -18.92
N TRP A 5 3.15 0.38 -18.58
CA TRP A 5 4.15 1.19 -19.28
C TRP A 5 4.32 0.74 -20.73
N GLU A 6 4.50 -0.56 -20.97
CA GLU A 6 4.63 -1.12 -22.31
C GLU A 6 3.42 -0.80 -23.20
N LEU A 7 2.21 -0.93 -22.66
CA LEU A 7 1.00 -0.58 -23.40
C LEU A 7 0.94 0.93 -23.69
N SER A 8 1.29 1.77 -22.71
CA SER A 8 1.32 3.23 -22.92
C SER A 8 2.30 3.62 -24.02
N PHE A 9 3.47 2.97 -24.08
CA PHE A 9 4.45 3.21 -25.13
C PHE A 9 3.95 2.76 -26.51
N ARG A 10 3.33 1.58 -26.59
CA ARG A 10 2.77 1.05 -27.87
C ARG A 10 1.62 1.90 -28.41
N LEU A 11 0.89 2.61 -27.54
CA LEU A 11 -0.23 3.46 -27.91
C LEU A 11 0.14 4.96 -27.98
N ASP A 12 1.42 5.31 -27.85
CA ASP A 12 1.92 6.70 -27.76
C ASP A 12 1.18 7.55 -26.69
N MET A 13 0.82 6.90 -25.58
CA MET A 13 0.20 7.54 -24.42
C MET A 13 1.27 7.96 -23.41
N ARG A 14 0.97 8.99 -22.63
CA ARG A 14 1.82 9.39 -21.49
C ARG A 14 1.85 8.26 -20.43
N PRO A 15 3.00 7.94 -19.81
CA PRO A 15 3.19 6.71 -19.01
C PRO A 15 2.67 6.79 -17.55
N TRP A 16 1.79 7.74 -17.22
CA TRP A 16 1.42 8.05 -15.83
C TRP A 16 0.55 6.98 -15.15
N ILE A 17 -0.07 6.08 -15.90
CA ILE A 17 -0.84 4.96 -15.33
C ILE A 17 0.08 4.06 -14.51
N ALA A 18 1.24 3.69 -15.05
CA ALA A 18 2.22 2.87 -14.35
C ALA A 18 2.76 3.56 -13.10
N VAL A 19 2.91 4.89 -13.14
CA VAL A 19 3.35 5.69 -11.98
C VAL A 19 2.27 5.72 -10.90
N ALA A 20 1.00 5.94 -11.25
CA ALA A 20 -0.10 5.88 -10.29
C ALA A 20 -0.22 4.49 -9.65
N TYR A 21 -0.04 3.42 -10.43
CA TYR A 21 -0.05 2.04 -9.95
C TYR A 21 1.15 1.71 -9.04
N ALA A 22 2.18 2.54 -8.97
CA ALA A 22 3.27 2.36 -8.03
C ALA A 22 2.83 2.47 -6.57
N ALA A 23 1.81 3.30 -6.28
CA ALA A 23 1.31 3.50 -4.91
C ALA A 23 0.80 2.19 -4.26
N PRO A 24 -0.15 1.43 -4.87
CA PRO A 24 -0.57 0.16 -4.31
C PRO A 24 0.53 -0.91 -4.33
N ILE A 25 1.44 -0.90 -5.32
CA ILE A 25 2.62 -1.80 -5.29
C ILE A 25 3.46 -1.53 -4.04
N ALA A 26 3.78 -0.26 -3.76
CA ALA A 26 4.57 0.11 -2.59
C ALA A 26 3.90 -0.33 -1.29
N ALA A 27 2.57 -0.17 -1.17
CA ALA A 27 1.82 -0.63 0.00
C ALA A 27 1.89 -2.15 0.20
N VAL A 28 1.70 -2.93 -0.87
CA VAL A 28 1.82 -4.40 -0.85
C VAL A 28 3.25 -4.82 -0.48
N THR A 29 4.26 -4.20 -1.10
CA THR A 29 5.67 -4.45 -0.77
C THR A 29 5.97 -4.13 0.69
N ALA A 30 5.39 -3.08 1.27
CA ALA A 30 5.59 -2.72 2.67
C ALA A 30 5.09 -3.81 3.63
N VAL A 31 3.85 -4.29 3.44
CA VAL A 31 3.21 -5.22 4.40
C VAL A 31 3.58 -6.69 4.22
N PHE A 32 3.97 -7.10 3.00
CA PHE A 32 4.31 -8.51 2.71
C PHE A 32 5.81 -8.78 2.65
N LEU A 33 6.66 -7.76 2.43
CA LEU A 33 8.11 -7.93 2.32
C LEU A 33 8.86 -7.10 3.36
N ILE A 34 8.76 -5.76 3.30
CA ILE A 34 9.63 -4.88 4.11
C ILE A 34 9.37 -5.07 5.61
N TYR A 35 8.09 -5.09 6.02
CA TYR A 35 7.73 -5.28 7.42
C TYR A 35 8.20 -6.63 7.98
N PRO A 36 7.87 -7.78 7.38
CA PRO A 36 8.35 -9.07 7.89
C PRO A 36 9.88 -9.21 7.86
N ILE A 37 10.58 -8.60 6.90
CA ILE A 37 12.05 -8.52 6.92
C ILE A 37 12.55 -7.71 8.12
N GLY A 38 11.97 -6.53 8.36
CA GLY A 38 12.30 -5.67 9.51
C GLY A 38 12.01 -6.33 10.86
N GLN A 39 11.00 -7.20 10.92
CA GLN A 39 10.62 -7.99 12.09
C GLN A 39 11.38 -9.32 12.21
N GLY A 40 12.19 -9.70 11.20
CA GLY A 40 12.96 -10.94 11.20
C GLY A 40 12.15 -12.22 10.95
N SER A 41 10.86 -12.12 10.57
CA SER A 41 10.03 -13.29 10.26
C SER A 41 8.87 -12.96 9.31
N PHE A 42 8.67 -13.81 8.30
CA PHE A 42 7.49 -13.78 7.44
C PHE A 42 6.18 -14.13 8.15
N SER A 43 6.23 -14.77 9.33
CA SER A 43 5.03 -15.00 10.15
C SER A 43 4.38 -13.70 10.62
N ASN A 44 5.15 -12.61 10.69
CA ASN A 44 4.66 -11.29 11.11
C ASN A 44 4.13 -10.47 9.92
N GLY A 45 4.26 -10.97 8.68
CA GLY A 45 3.67 -10.34 7.51
C GLY A 45 2.14 -10.34 7.55
N MET A 46 1.52 -9.47 6.76
CA MET A 46 0.06 -9.47 6.64
C MET A 46 -0.44 -10.84 6.11
N PRO A 47 -1.42 -11.51 6.76
CA PRO A 47 -2.00 -12.74 6.25
C PRO A 47 -2.93 -12.49 5.05
N LEU A 48 -2.98 -13.44 4.11
CA LEU A 48 -3.89 -13.40 2.95
C LEU A 48 -5.32 -13.84 3.32
N GLY A 49 -6.01 -13.02 4.10
CA GLY A 49 -7.40 -13.28 4.48
C GLY A 49 -8.01 -12.09 5.21
N ILE A 50 -9.34 -11.95 5.15
CA ILE A 50 -10.06 -10.80 5.70
C ILE A 50 -9.79 -10.62 7.19
N SER A 51 -10.00 -11.67 7.99
CA SER A 51 -9.72 -11.66 9.43
C SER A 51 -8.23 -11.50 9.74
N GLY A 52 -7.37 -12.04 8.89
CA GLY A 52 -5.92 -11.91 8.99
C GLY A 52 -5.44 -10.47 8.83
N THR A 53 -6.01 -9.72 7.88
CA THR A 53 -5.75 -8.29 7.71
C THR A 53 -6.14 -7.50 8.97
N PHE A 54 -7.31 -7.78 9.55
CA PHE A 54 -7.71 -7.14 10.81
C PHE A 54 -6.77 -7.47 11.96
N ASN A 55 -6.36 -8.73 12.09
CA ASN A 55 -5.39 -9.15 13.10
C ASN A 55 -4.06 -8.38 12.96
N PHE A 56 -3.52 -8.31 11.74
CA PHE A 56 -2.32 -7.54 11.44
C PHE A 56 -2.46 -6.08 11.88
N MET A 57 -3.56 -5.41 11.54
CA MET A 57 -3.79 -4.00 11.89
C MET A 57 -3.80 -3.77 13.41
N ILE A 58 -4.42 -4.67 14.17
CA ILE A 58 -4.51 -4.53 15.64
C ILE A 58 -3.13 -4.74 16.28
N VAL A 59 -2.38 -5.76 15.84
CA VAL A 59 -1.01 -6.00 16.33
C VAL A 59 -0.10 -4.84 15.96
N PHE A 60 -0.18 -4.35 14.71
CA PHE A 60 0.63 -3.22 14.25
C PHE A 60 0.31 -1.94 15.02
N GLN A 61 -0.95 -1.72 15.40
CA GLN A 61 -1.31 -0.62 16.29
C GLN A 61 -0.73 -0.80 17.70
N ALA A 62 -0.74 -2.02 18.24
CA ALA A 62 -0.18 -2.30 19.56
C ALA A 62 1.34 -2.13 19.62
N GLU A 63 2.06 -2.57 18.59
CA GLU A 63 3.53 -2.55 18.54
C GLU A 63 4.10 -1.21 18.06
N HIS A 64 3.37 -0.48 17.20
CA HIS A 64 3.90 0.72 16.53
C HIS A 64 3.06 1.98 16.70
N ASN A 65 1.89 1.90 17.35
CA ASN A 65 0.98 3.03 17.53
C ASN A 65 0.73 3.82 16.23
N ILE A 66 0.49 3.08 15.13
CA ILE A 66 0.47 3.63 13.77
C ILE A 66 -0.52 4.78 13.59
N LEU A 67 -1.63 4.80 14.33
CA LEU A 67 -2.59 5.89 14.30
C LEU A 67 -1.98 7.26 14.66
N MET A 68 -0.90 7.28 15.45
CA MET A 68 -0.19 8.51 15.82
C MET A 68 0.98 8.84 14.88
N HIS A 69 1.24 8.01 13.87
CA HIS A 69 2.36 8.20 12.95
C HIS A 69 1.98 9.12 11.77
N PRO A 70 2.75 10.20 11.51
CA PRO A 70 2.36 11.20 10.52
C PRO A 70 2.28 10.66 9.09
N PHE A 71 3.10 9.68 8.72
CA PHE A 71 3.00 9.06 7.39
C PHE A 71 1.71 8.24 7.21
N HIS A 72 1.19 7.64 8.30
CA HIS A 72 -0.11 6.97 8.24
C HIS A 72 -1.24 8.00 8.11
N MET A 73 -1.16 9.11 8.85
CA MET A 73 -2.13 10.22 8.72
C MET A 73 -2.14 10.81 7.30
N LEU A 74 -0.98 10.97 6.66
CA LEU A 74 -0.89 11.39 5.26
C LEU A 74 -1.52 10.37 4.30
N GLY A 75 -1.29 9.08 4.54
CA GLY A 75 -1.93 8.01 3.77
C GLY A 75 -3.45 8.03 3.90
N VAL A 76 -3.96 8.21 5.13
CA VAL A 76 -5.39 8.38 5.43
C VAL A 76 -5.93 9.59 4.66
N ALA A 77 -5.31 10.76 4.77
CA ALA A 77 -5.73 11.95 4.03
C ALA A 77 -5.78 11.71 2.50
N GLY A 78 -4.80 11.00 1.95
CA GLY A 78 -4.78 10.62 0.53
C GLY A 78 -5.95 9.71 0.12
N VAL A 79 -6.28 8.69 0.93
CA VAL A 79 -7.41 7.78 0.66
C VAL A 79 -8.75 8.51 0.81
N PHE A 80 -8.91 9.32 1.86
CA PHE A 80 -10.13 10.11 2.07
C PHE A 80 -10.31 11.22 1.01
N SER A 81 -9.22 11.65 0.35
CA SER A 81 -9.29 12.51 -0.84
C SER A 81 -9.98 11.82 -2.03
N PHE A 82 -10.38 10.55 -1.94
CA PHE A 82 -11.34 9.94 -2.86
C PHE A 82 -12.67 10.72 -2.95
N LEU A 83 -12.96 11.63 -2.03
CA LEU A 83 -13.99 12.65 -2.24
C LEU A 83 -13.84 13.38 -3.59
N LEU A 84 -12.61 13.61 -4.09
CA LEU A 84 -12.36 14.14 -5.43
C LEU A 84 -12.90 13.26 -6.57
N CYS A 85 -13.09 11.96 -6.35
CA CYS A 85 -13.70 11.06 -7.33
C CYS A 85 -15.24 11.12 -7.31
N LEU A 86 -15.83 11.66 -6.24
CA LEU A 86 -17.29 11.77 -6.06
C LEU A 86 -17.84 13.14 -6.46
N ILE A 87 -16.98 14.14 -6.69
CA ILE A 87 -17.31 15.46 -7.23
C ILE A 87 -17.05 15.52 -8.73
#